data_AF-A0A0J7ZGV6-F1
#
_entry.id   AF-A0A0J7ZGV6-F1
#
_cell.length_a   1.000
_cell.length_b   1.000
_cell.length_c   1.000
_cell.angle_alpha   90.00
_cell.angle_beta   90.00
_cell.angle_gamma   90.00
#
_symmetry.space_group_name_H-M   'P 1'
#
loop_
_entity.id
_entity.type
_entity.pdbx_description
1 polymer ?
#
loop_
_entity_poly.entity_id
_entity_poly.type
_entity_poly.pdbx_seq_one_letter_code
_entity_poly.pdbx_strand_id
1 'polypeptide(L)'
;MTPLVQAEQAVLGSVFLDPSQLDHLSPWLRPDHFYRPAHAALYAAMLKLRADGHPATTGKTGVPIPLSWVTDTLREASPRTRGLTASYAHSLISACPRPTHAPVYGRMVLEGAIHRSVTQHAIRLHQAARADAVRGGVEETVHHAQILSDVLADLAHRWGTEPRPVQPPSPITSPAQRTQPIDEHVLADEEFLLGCISARPEQLLDVVGWLHPGDFADAGHQQIYRALGALHHRGEPIDQLTVLWETQRRGALSDGTLDAERVLRICDPLSLSGVAEHFGEQVVQASLVRTAAASARQVRELADDESLAPGRLIGYALHALGPLDEVRRRLRVASGAEPAPPRRVGPSAAAPPDARIDAARSRSRPHATTASAPATTAAPRSPAPDRPIRRSPS
;
A
#
# COMPACT_ATOMS: atom_id res chain seq x y z
N MET A 1 -7.00 32.63 -9.38
CA MET A 1 -6.58 31.70 -10.44
C MET A 1 -5.50 30.81 -9.87
N THR A 2 -5.46 29.52 -10.20
CA THR A 2 -4.39 28.63 -9.71
C THR A 2 -3.07 28.95 -10.42
N PRO A 3 -1.91 28.77 -9.77
CA PRO A 3 -0.59 28.99 -10.39
C PRO A 3 -0.39 28.22 -11.70
N LEU A 4 -0.93 26.99 -11.77
CA LEU A 4 -0.90 26.16 -12.98
C LEU A 4 -1.57 26.84 -14.18
N VAL A 5 -2.74 27.46 -13.99
CA VAL A 5 -3.44 28.13 -15.10
C VAL A 5 -2.65 29.36 -15.56
N GLN A 6 -1.99 30.07 -14.64
CA GLN A 6 -1.10 31.18 -15.02
C GLN A 6 0.11 30.69 -15.83
N ALA A 7 0.68 29.54 -15.47
CA ALA A 7 1.76 28.93 -16.24
C ALA A 7 1.31 28.57 -17.67
N GLU A 8 0.12 27.97 -17.83
CA GLU A 8 -0.43 27.67 -19.16
C GLU A 8 -0.64 28.93 -20.00
N GLN A 9 -1.19 29.99 -19.39
CA GLN A 9 -1.37 31.28 -20.05
C GLN A 9 -0.03 31.89 -20.47
N ALA A 10 0.99 31.80 -19.60
CA ALA A 10 2.34 32.29 -19.90
C ALA A 10 3.02 31.49 -21.01
N VAL A 11 2.82 30.16 -21.10
CA VAL A 11 3.29 29.34 -22.23
C VAL A 11 2.64 29.80 -23.53
N LEU A 12 1.31 29.87 -23.59
CA LEU A 12 0.61 30.29 -24.81
C LEU A 12 0.97 31.72 -25.22
N GLY A 13 1.04 32.64 -24.26
CA GLY A 13 1.47 34.01 -24.49
C GLY A 13 2.91 34.09 -24.99
N SER A 14 3.82 33.27 -24.46
CA SER A 14 5.20 33.21 -24.94
C SER A 14 5.30 32.75 -26.39
N VAL A 15 4.48 31.77 -26.80
CA VAL A 15 4.44 31.28 -28.18
C VAL A 15 3.74 32.27 -29.12
N PHE A 16 2.76 33.03 -28.64
CA PHE A 16 2.19 34.12 -29.43
C PHE A 16 3.19 35.27 -29.66
N LEU A 17 4.02 35.57 -28.66
CA LEU A 17 5.03 36.63 -28.71
C LEU A 17 6.33 36.21 -29.42
N ASP A 18 6.63 34.91 -29.45
CA ASP A 18 7.80 34.35 -30.11
C ASP A 18 7.50 32.89 -30.55
N PRO A 19 7.06 32.68 -31.80
CA PRO A 19 6.73 31.36 -32.32
C PRO A 19 7.92 30.38 -32.36
N SER A 20 9.18 30.88 -32.33
CA SER A 20 10.37 30.03 -32.28
C SER A 20 10.48 29.24 -30.98
N GLN A 21 9.81 29.68 -29.91
CA GLN A 21 9.73 28.93 -28.65
C GLN A 21 9.08 27.55 -28.82
N LEU A 22 8.30 27.34 -29.87
CA LEU A 22 7.77 26.01 -30.20
C LEU A 22 8.87 24.98 -30.46
N ASP A 23 10.03 25.38 -30.99
CA ASP A 23 11.17 24.48 -31.21
C ASP A 23 11.69 23.90 -29.89
N HIS A 24 11.66 24.71 -28.83
CA HIS A 24 12.11 24.30 -27.49
C HIS A 24 11.06 23.50 -26.72
N LEU A 25 9.77 23.72 -27.00
CA LEU A 25 8.65 23.09 -26.28
C LEU A 25 8.17 21.78 -26.92
N SER A 26 8.08 21.71 -28.25
CA SER A 26 7.49 20.58 -28.96
C SER A 26 8.11 19.21 -28.70
N PRO A 27 9.41 19.06 -28.39
CA PRO A 27 9.98 17.72 -28.18
C PRO A 27 9.40 16.98 -26.96
N TRP A 28 8.87 17.69 -25.97
CA TRP A 28 8.46 17.10 -24.69
C TRP A 28 7.10 17.62 -24.17
N LEU A 29 6.66 18.82 -24.54
CA LEU A 29 5.36 19.37 -24.15
C LEU A 29 4.30 19.01 -25.18
N ARG A 30 3.26 18.27 -24.75
CA ARG A 30 2.13 17.84 -25.58
C ARG A 30 0.86 18.63 -25.23
N PRO A 31 -0.10 18.78 -26.16
CA PRO A 31 -1.39 19.41 -25.88
C PRO A 31 -2.13 18.81 -24.66
N ASP A 32 -2.04 17.50 -24.48
CA ASP A 32 -2.71 16.79 -23.37
C ASP A 32 -2.15 17.16 -21.98
N HIS A 33 -0.99 17.81 -21.92
CA HIS A 33 -0.41 18.29 -20.67
C HIS A 33 -1.10 19.56 -20.14
N PHE A 34 -1.90 20.25 -20.96
CA PHE A 34 -2.67 21.39 -20.50
C PHE A 34 -3.93 20.94 -19.77
N TYR A 35 -4.19 21.52 -18.60
CA TYR A 35 -5.38 21.31 -17.78
C TYR A 35 -6.64 21.88 -18.44
N ARG A 36 -6.55 23.08 -19.04
CA ARG A 36 -7.68 23.68 -19.74
C ARG A 36 -7.79 23.14 -21.17
N PRO A 37 -8.93 22.56 -21.57
CA PRO A 37 -9.15 22.09 -22.94
C PRO A 37 -8.94 23.20 -23.99
N ALA A 38 -9.32 24.44 -23.66
CA ALA A 38 -9.09 25.61 -24.51
C ALA A 38 -7.59 25.85 -24.76
N HIS A 39 -6.76 25.73 -23.73
CA HIS A 39 -5.31 25.91 -23.85
C HIS A 39 -4.67 24.75 -24.62
N ALA A 40 -5.12 23.51 -24.38
CA ALA A 40 -4.70 22.34 -25.15
C ALA A 40 -5.01 22.52 -26.65
N ALA A 41 -6.22 22.98 -26.99
CA ALA A 41 -6.64 23.23 -28.37
C ALA A 41 -5.80 24.32 -29.05
N LEU A 42 -5.49 25.41 -28.33
CA LEU A 42 -4.64 26.49 -28.83
C LEU A 42 -3.21 26.00 -29.10
N TYR A 43 -2.61 25.28 -28.15
CA TYR A 43 -1.26 24.75 -28.32
C TYR A 43 -1.20 23.71 -29.47
N ALA A 44 -2.21 22.85 -29.61
CA ALA A 44 -2.31 21.92 -30.73
C ALA A 44 -2.42 22.65 -32.09
N ALA A 45 -3.19 23.75 -32.15
CA ALA A 45 -3.29 24.58 -33.34
C ALA A 45 -1.94 25.24 -33.70
N MET A 46 -1.22 25.76 -32.71
CA MET A 46 0.12 26.34 -32.92
C MET A 46 1.12 25.30 -33.45
N LEU A 47 1.11 24.08 -32.91
CA LEU A 47 1.96 22.98 -33.40
C LEU A 47 1.63 22.60 -34.84
N LYS A 48 0.34 22.52 -35.18
CA LYS A 48 -0.11 22.21 -36.55
C LYS A 48 0.34 23.29 -37.54
N LEU A 49 0.10 24.56 -37.24
CA LEU A 49 0.51 25.67 -38.11
C LEU A 49 2.02 25.72 -38.30
N ARG A 50 2.81 25.34 -37.28
CA ARG A 50 4.26 25.19 -37.41
C ARG A 50 4.62 24.06 -38.37
N ALA A 51 3.99 22.90 -38.24
CA ALA A 51 4.20 21.76 -39.15
C ALA A 51 3.84 22.10 -40.60
N ASP A 52 2.81 22.93 -40.78
CA ASP A 52 2.37 23.43 -42.08
C ASP A 52 3.28 24.54 -42.66
N GLY A 53 4.32 24.96 -41.91
CA GLY A 53 5.30 25.95 -42.36
C GLY A 53 4.79 27.39 -42.35
N HIS A 54 3.86 27.74 -41.45
CA HIS A 54 3.28 29.08 -41.36
C HIS A 54 4.38 30.18 -41.32
N PRO A 55 4.20 31.33 -41.99
CA PRO A 55 5.25 32.37 -42.11
C PRO A 55 5.76 32.90 -40.77
N ALA A 56 4.94 32.86 -39.73
CA ALA A 56 5.34 33.26 -38.37
C ALA A 56 6.37 32.32 -37.72
N THR A 57 6.45 31.06 -38.15
CA THR A 57 7.35 30.04 -37.57
C THR A 57 8.60 29.81 -38.42
N THR A 58 8.58 30.24 -39.69
CA THR A 58 9.70 30.10 -40.64
C THR A 58 10.53 31.38 -40.79
N GLY A 59 10.05 32.50 -40.25
CA GLY A 59 10.75 33.79 -40.27
C GLY A 59 12.03 33.78 -39.44
N LYS A 60 13.01 34.58 -39.86
CA LYS A 60 14.23 34.85 -39.06
C LYS A 60 13.87 35.60 -37.78
N THR A 61 14.58 35.30 -36.69
CA THR A 61 14.46 36.01 -35.40
C THR A 61 14.60 37.53 -35.63
N GLY A 62 13.60 38.31 -35.20
CA GLY A 62 13.59 39.78 -35.34
C GLY A 62 12.65 40.34 -36.42
N VAL A 63 12.00 39.50 -37.23
CA VAL A 63 10.90 39.94 -38.11
C VAL A 63 9.61 40.11 -37.29
N PRO A 64 8.82 41.18 -37.52
CA PRO A 64 7.52 41.35 -36.86
C PRO A 64 6.61 40.14 -37.10
N ILE A 65 6.01 39.62 -36.03
CA ILE A 65 5.11 38.47 -36.11
C ILE A 65 3.83 38.91 -36.83
N PRO A 66 3.41 38.22 -37.91
CA PRO A 66 2.21 38.61 -38.64
C PRO A 66 0.97 38.39 -37.78
N LEU A 67 0.01 39.32 -37.86
CA LEU A 67 -1.28 39.18 -37.17
C LEU A 67 -2.02 37.89 -37.57
N SER A 68 -1.75 37.38 -38.78
CA SER A 68 -2.27 36.10 -39.26
C SER A 68 -1.98 34.95 -38.30
N TRP A 69 -0.84 34.99 -37.58
CA TRP A 69 -0.49 33.98 -36.58
C TRP A 69 -1.60 33.81 -35.53
N VAL A 70 -2.10 34.90 -34.98
CA VAL A 70 -3.13 34.88 -33.94
C VAL A 70 -4.48 34.47 -34.54
N THR A 71 -4.87 35.05 -35.68
CA THR A 71 -6.16 34.76 -36.31
C THR A 71 -6.26 33.33 -36.82
N ASP A 72 -5.18 32.79 -37.36
CA ASP A 72 -5.14 31.45 -37.95
C ASP A 72 -5.06 30.40 -36.85
N THR A 73 -4.33 30.66 -35.76
CA THR A 73 -4.34 29.82 -34.55
C THR A 73 -5.76 29.72 -33.97
N LEU A 74 -6.45 30.85 -33.82
CA LEU A 74 -7.83 30.86 -33.33
C LEU A 74 -8.77 30.12 -34.28
N ARG A 75 -8.64 30.32 -35.60
CA ARG A 75 -9.46 29.63 -36.61
C ARG A 75 -9.26 28.12 -36.56
N GLU A 76 -8.02 27.67 -36.42
CA GLU A 76 -7.67 26.24 -36.32
C GLU A 76 -8.11 25.62 -34.98
N ALA A 77 -8.10 26.38 -33.87
CA ALA A 77 -8.53 25.90 -32.56
C ALA A 77 -10.06 25.92 -32.36
N SER A 78 -10.77 26.81 -33.06
CA SER A 78 -12.23 27.03 -32.92
C SER A 78 -13.11 25.78 -33.07
N PRO A 79 -12.82 24.81 -33.96
CA PRO A 79 -13.60 23.58 -34.05
C PRO A 79 -13.52 22.70 -32.79
N ARG A 80 -12.43 22.81 -32.01
CA ARG A 80 -12.17 21.98 -30.83
C ARG A 80 -12.70 22.61 -29.55
N THR A 81 -12.90 23.93 -29.50
CA THR A 81 -13.37 24.64 -28.30
C THR A 81 -14.11 25.93 -28.65
N ARG A 82 -15.26 26.16 -28.01
CA ARG A 82 -16.04 27.40 -28.15
C ARG A 82 -15.49 28.51 -27.27
N GLY A 83 -15.68 29.76 -27.68
CA GLY A 83 -15.33 30.94 -26.87
C GLY A 83 -13.89 31.44 -27.02
N LEU A 84 -13.14 30.94 -28.02
CA LEU A 84 -11.83 31.48 -28.37
C LEU A 84 -12.01 32.77 -29.18
N THR A 85 -11.73 33.92 -28.56
CA THR A 85 -11.83 35.24 -29.19
C THR A 85 -10.46 35.90 -29.36
N ALA A 86 -10.36 36.89 -30.25
CA ALA A 86 -9.16 37.72 -30.36
C ALA A 86 -8.82 38.43 -29.04
N SER A 87 -9.83 38.89 -28.29
CA SER A 87 -9.63 39.49 -26.96
C SER A 87 -9.02 38.50 -25.97
N TYR A 88 -9.42 37.22 -26.01
CA TYR A 88 -8.84 36.20 -25.16
C TYR A 88 -7.38 35.91 -25.52
N ALA A 89 -7.04 35.85 -26.81
CA ALA A 89 -5.63 35.72 -27.24
C ALA A 89 -4.78 36.90 -26.76
N HIS A 90 -5.30 38.13 -26.81
CA HIS A 90 -4.61 39.30 -26.26
C HIS A 90 -4.40 39.20 -24.73
N SER A 91 -5.35 38.64 -23.99
CA SER A 91 -5.17 38.36 -22.56
C SER A 91 -4.07 37.33 -22.30
N LEU A 92 -3.95 36.29 -23.13
CA LEU A 92 -2.86 35.31 -23.04
C LEU A 92 -1.50 35.94 -23.33
N ILE A 93 -1.42 36.79 -24.35
CA ILE A 93 -0.21 37.55 -24.67
C ILE A 93 0.21 38.43 -23.49
N SER A 94 -0.75 39.14 -22.89
CA SER A 94 -0.52 40.03 -21.75
C SER A 94 -0.16 39.28 -20.46
N ALA A 95 -0.54 38.01 -20.35
CA ALA A 95 -0.21 37.16 -19.21
C ALA A 95 1.24 36.64 -19.24
N CYS A 96 1.93 36.73 -20.38
CA CYS A 96 3.33 36.30 -20.49
C CYS A 96 4.29 37.37 -19.95
N PRO A 97 5.04 37.09 -18.86
CA PRO A 97 6.00 38.07 -18.34
C PRO A 97 7.24 38.18 -19.22
N ARG A 98 7.77 37.05 -19.69
CA ARG A 98 9.01 36.96 -20.49
C ARG A 98 8.92 35.80 -21.49
N PRO A 99 8.87 36.07 -22.81
CA PRO A 99 8.76 35.01 -23.82
C PRO A 99 9.93 34.01 -23.81
N THR A 100 11.14 34.48 -23.51
CA THR A 100 12.35 33.64 -23.43
C THR A 100 12.30 32.57 -22.33
N HIS A 101 11.38 32.69 -21.36
CA HIS A 101 11.20 31.73 -20.28
C HIS A 101 10.18 30.64 -20.62
N ALA A 102 9.72 30.53 -21.88
CA ALA A 102 8.75 29.53 -22.30
C ALA A 102 9.06 28.10 -21.82
N PRO A 103 10.32 27.60 -21.87
CA PRO A 103 10.63 26.25 -21.38
C PRO A 103 10.39 26.08 -19.87
N VAL A 104 10.57 27.13 -19.07
CA VAL A 104 10.32 27.09 -17.62
C VAL A 104 8.81 27.01 -17.36
N TYR A 105 8.01 27.83 -18.05
CA TYR A 105 6.56 27.79 -17.93
C TYR A 105 6.00 26.44 -18.42
N GLY A 106 6.56 25.89 -19.50
CA GLY A 106 6.20 24.57 -20.01
C GLY A 106 6.48 23.45 -19.01
N ARG A 107 7.59 23.54 -18.26
CA ARG A 107 7.88 22.59 -17.16
C ARG A 107 6.83 22.65 -16.07
N MET A 108 6.39 23.83 -15.65
CA MET A 108 5.31 23.98 -14.66
C MET A 108 4.00 23.34 -15.14
N VAL A 109 3.68 23.46 -16.43
CA VAL A 109 2.50 22.78 -17.02
C VAL A 109 2.67 21.27 -17.01
N LEU A 110 3.87 20.77 -17.34
CA LEU A 110 4.20 19.35 -17.32
C LEU A 110 4.15 18.77 -15.90
N GLU A 111 4.64 19.50 -14.89
CA GLU A 111 4.51 19.12 -13.46
C GLU A 111 3.05 18.89 -13.10
N GLY A 112 2.19 19.87 -13.39
CA GLY A 112 0.74 19.73 -13.18
C GLY A 112 0.14 18.56 -13.96
N ALA A 113 0.62 18.26 -15.17
CA ALA A 113 0.16 17.11 -15.96
C ALA A 113 0.53 15.77 -15.32
N ILE A 114 1.73 15.67 -14.73
CA ILE A 114 2.20 14.48 -14.02
C ILE A 114 1.33 14.22 -12.79
N HIS A 115 1.11 15.24 -11.95
CA HIS A 115 0.22 15.11 -10.77
C HIS A 115 -1.17 14.62 -11.19
N ARG A 116 -1.78 15.25 -12.21
CA ARG A 116 -3.09 14.83 -12.71
C ARG A 116 -3.11 13.41 -13.25
N SER A 117 -2.09 13.02 -14.00
CA SER A 117 -1.97 11.66 -14.55
C SER A 117 -1.92 10.62 -13.43
N VAL A 118 -1.04 10.83 -12.44
CA VAL A 118 -0.92 9.95 -11.28
C VAL A 118 -2.24 9.89 -10.49
N THR A 119 -2.89 11.03 -10.22
CA THR A 119 -4.20 11.06 -9.56
C THR A 119 -5.26 10.26 -10.34
N GLN A 120 -5.33 10.42 -11.66
CA GLN A 120 -6.29 9.68 -12.50
C GLN A 120 -6.07 8.17 -12.45
N HIS A 121 -4.83 7.71 -12.58
CA HIS A 121 -4.50 6.28 -12.52
C HIS A 121 -4.70 5.69 -11.12
N ALA A 122 -4.39 6.44 -10.07
CA ALA A 122 -4.69 6.06 -8.69
C ALA A 122 -6.20 5.92 -8.44
N ILE A 123 -7.01 6.85 -8.95
CA ILE A 123 -8.48 6.75 -8.86
C ILE A 123 -8.99 5.49 -9.58
N ARG A 124 -8.48 5.21 -10.79
CA ARG A 124 -8.88 4.01 -11.55
C ARG A 124 -8.53 2.72 -10.81
N LEU A 125 -7.32 2.61 -10.25
CA LEU A 125 -6.93 1.46 -9.41
C LEU A 125 -7.85 1.32 -8.19
N HIS A 126 -8.16 2.42 -7.51
CA HIS A 126 -9.07 2.38 -6.36
C HIS A 126 -10.49 1.92 -6.75
N GLN A 127 -11.00 2.38 -7.89
CA GLN A 127 -12.30 1.97 -8.43
C GLN A 127 -12.31 0.48 -8.84
N ALA A 128 -11.24 0.02 -9.49
CA ALA A 128 -11.05 -1.39 -9.85
C ALA A 128 -11.06 -2.29 -8.60
N ALA A 129 -10.27 -1.93 -7.58
CA ALA A 129 -10.25 -2.65 -6.31
C ALA A 129 -11.64 -2.68 -5.64
N ARG A 130 -12.38 -1.58 -5.65
CA ARG A 130 -13.74 -1.56 -5.08
C ARG A 130 -14.72 -2.42 -5.88
N ALA A 131 -14.58 -2.48 -7.20
CA ALA A 131 -15.43 -3.32 -8.04
C ALA A 131 -15.14 -4.81 -7.82
N ASP A 132 -13.86 -5.15 -7.74
CA ASP A 132 -13.37 -6.51 -7.50
C ASP A 132 -13.72 -7.04 -6.10
N ALA A 133 -13.71 -6.16 -5.09
CA ALA A 133 -14.19 -6.49 -3.74
C ALA A 133 -15.65 -6.97 -3.74
N VAL A 134 -16.50 -6.42 -4.62
CA VAL A 134 -17.92 -6.81 -4.72
C VAL A 134 -18.13 -8.04 -5.60
N ARG A 135 -17.29 -8.24 -6.63
CA ARG A 135 -17.41 -9.37 -7.57
C ARG A 135 -16.76 -10.66 -7.06
N GLY A 136 -15.83 -10.58 -6.12
CA GLY A 136 -15.01 -11.73 -5.71
C GLY A 136 -13.96 -12.10 -6.77
N GLY A 137 -13.15 -11.14 -7.20
CA GLY A 137 -12.07 -11.36 -8.17
C GLY A 137 -10.92 -10.37 -8.00
N VAL A 138 -9.88 -10.47 -8.84
CA VAL A 138 -8.68 -9.60 -8.77
C VAL A 138 -8.20 -9.06 -10.12
N GLU A 139 -8.79 -9.49 -11.22
CA GLU A 139 -8.28 -9.24 -12.58
C GLU A 139 -8.19 -7.75 -12.91
N GLU A 140 -9.25 -6.99 -12.64
CA GLU A 140 -9.28 -5.54 -12.90
C GLU A 140 -8.29 -4.79 -12.01
N THR A 141 -8.17 -5.22 -10.75
CA THR A 141 -7.23 -4.65 -9.78
C THR A 141 -5.79 -4.86 -10.23
N VAL A 142 -5.44 -6.09 -10.63
CA VAL A 142 -4.11 -6.43 -11.13
C VAL A 142 -3.80 -5.67 -12.42
N HIS A 143 -4.76 -5.55 -13.33
CA HIS A 143 -4.62 -4.80 -14.57
C HIS A 143 -4.32 -3.31 -14.31
N HIS A 144 -5.12 -2.65 -13.48
CA HIS A 144 -4.94 -1.23 -13.18
C HIS A 144 -3.69 -0.95 -12.34
N ALA A 145 -3.28 -1.90 -11.49
CA ALA A 145 -2.03 -1.80 -10.74
C ALA A 145 -0.81 -1.85 -11.68
N GLN A 146 -0.85 -2.72 -12.68
CA GLN A 146 0.19 -2.79 -13.71
C GLN A 146 0.24 -1.50 -14.53
N ILE A 147 -0.91 -1.00 -15.01
CA ILE A 147 -0.98 0.26 -15.76
C ILE A 147 -0.38 1.41 -14.94
N LEU A 148 -0.75 1.55 -13.67
CA LEU A 148 -0.22 2.62 -12.83
C LEU A 148 1.30 2.51 -12.66
N SER A 149 1.82 1.29 -12.48
CA SER A 149 3.27 1.04 -12.38
C SER A 149 4.00 1.42 -13.68
N ASP A 150 3.45 1.02 -14.83
CA ASP A 150 4.03 1.31 -16.15
C ASP A 150 4.00 2.82 -16.45
N VAL A 151 2.91 3.50 -16.10
CA VAL A 151 2.79 4.96 -16.24
C VAL A 151 3.81 5.67 -15.35
N LEU A 152 3.96 5.26 -14.10
CA LEU A 152 4.97 5.84 -13.20
C LEU A 152 6.39 5.66 -13.76
N ALA A 153 6.69 4.48 -14.33
CA ALA A 153 7.96 4.23 -14.98
C ALA A 153 8.16 5.13 -16.22
N ASP A 154 7.19 5.23 -17.12
CA ASP A 154 7.27 6.10 -18.31
C ASP A 154 7.45 7.59 -17.91
N LEU A 155 6.70 8.05 -16.91
CA LEU A 155 6.83 9.41 -16.39
C LEU A 155 8.21 9.67 -15.78
N ALA A 156 8.80 8.69 -15.07
CA ALA A 156 10.15 8.80 -14.53
C ALA A 156 11.18 9.01 -15.65
N HIS A 157 11.13 8.18 -16.69
CA HIS A 157 12.04 8.26 -17.84
C HIS A 157 11.91 9.60 -18.57
N ARG A 158 10.67 10.07 -18.80
CA ARG A 158 10.41 11.36 -19.47
C ARG A 158 10.84 12.56 -18.65
N TRP A 159 10.74 12.47 -17.32
CA TRP A 159 11.19 13.51 -16.40
C TRP A 159 12.72 13.50 -16.20
N GLY A 160 13.41 12.42 -16.60
CA GLY A 160 14.86 12.27 -16.44
C GLY A 160 15.28 11.78 -15.05
N THR A 161 14.37 11.12 -14.32
CA THR A 161 14.65 10.49 -13.02
C THR A 161 14.64 8.97 -13.14
N GLU A 162 15.55 8.30 -12.45
CA GLU A 162 15.50 6.84 -12.37
C GLU A 162 14.23 6.38 -11.64
N PRO A 163 13.46 5.42 -12.19
CA PRO A 163 12.28 4.88 -11.53
C PRO A 163 12.70 3.99 -10.36
N ARG A 164 12.96 4.61 -9.21
CA ARG A 164 13.33 3.90 -7.98
C ARG A 164 12.32 4.20 -6.87
N PRO A 165 11.83 3.18 -6.15
CA PRO A 165 11.01 3.43 -4.95
C PRO A 165 11.85 4.17 -3.91
N VAL A 166 11.31 5.29 -3.43
CA VAL A 166 11.91 6.10 -2.37
C VAL A 166 10.94 6.14 -1.20
N GLN A 167 11.44 5.86 0.01
CA GLN A 167 10.61 5.93 1.20
C GLN A 167 10.37 7.41 1.58
N PRO A 168 9.12 7.82 1.89
CA PRO A 168 8.86 9.15 2.42
C PRO A 168 9.51 9.33 3.81
N PRO A 169 10.01 10.54 4.15
CA PRO A 169 10.79 10.81 5.36
C PRO A 169 9.99 10.61 6.65
N SER A 170 8.67 10.70 6.57
CA SER A 170 7.75 10.26 7.61
C SER A 170 6.73 9.31 6.98
N PRO A 171 6.32 8.23 7.66
CA PRO A 171 5.17 7.47 7.21
C PRO A 171 4.01 8.44 7.11
N ILE A 172 3.40 8.52 5.93
CA ILE A 172 2.15 9.25 5.76
C ILE A 172 1.15 8.46 6.60
N THR A 173 0.91 8.92 7.82
CA THR A 173 -0.15 8.37 8.66
C THR A 173 -1.43 8.66 7.92
N SER A 174 -1.93 7.68 7.16
CA SER A 174 -3.26 7.76 6.60
C SER A 174 -4.20 8.10 7.77
N PRO A 175 -5.07 9.12 7.64
CA PRO A 175 -5.99 9.47 8.70
C PRO A 175 -6.73 8.21 9.14
N ALA A 176 -6.95 8.06 10.45
CA ALA A 176 -7.57 6.90 11.09
C ALA A 176 -8.58 6.27 10.13
N GLN A 177 -8.19 5.10 9.58
CA GLN A 177 -8.95 4.43 8.54
C GLN A 177 -10.38 4.33 9.07
N ARG A 178 -11.36 4.88 8.35
CA ARG A 178 -12.72 4.40 8.56
C ARG A 178 -12.62 2.92 8.21
N THR A 179 -12.69 2.06 9.21
CA THR A 179 -12.84 0.63 9.06
C THR A 179 -14.02 0.45 8.12
N GLN A 180 -13.73 0.21 6.85
CA GLN A 180 -14.78 -0.17 5.93
C GLN A 180 -15.31 -1.48 6.48
N PRO A 181 -16.64 -1.64 6.58
CA PRO A 181 -17.20 -2.91 7.02
C PRO A 181 -16.59 -4.01 6.16
N ILE A 182 -15.96 -4.98 6.81
CA ILE A 182 -15.38 -6.13 6.14
C ILE A 182 -16.55 -6.91 5.54
N ASP A 183 -16.41 -7.34 4.29
CA ASP A 183 -17.43 -8.15 3.63
C ASP A 183 -17.64 -9.45 4.42
N GLU A 184 -18.90 -9.84 4.59
CA GLU A 184 -19.27 -11.05 5.33
C GLU A 184 -18.68 -12.30 4.66
N HIS A 185 -18.59 -12.33 3.33
CA HIS A 185 -17.97 -13.43 2.60
C HIS A 185 -16.47 -13.54 2.91
N VAL A 186 -15.76 -12.40 3.02
CA VAL A 186 -14.34 -12.39 3.37
C VAL A 186 -14.13 -12.93 4.79
N LEU A 187 -15.00 -12.55 5.73
CA LEU A 187 -14.94 -13.09 7.09
C LEU A 187 -15.24 -14.58 7.11
N ALA A 188 -16.23 -15.04 6.33
CA ALA A 188 -16.56 -16.45 6.21
C ALA A 188 -15.38 -17.26 5.64
N ASP A 189 -14.73 -16.78 4.57
CA ASP A 189 -13.54 -17.44 3.97
C ASP A 189 -12.39 -17.56 4.98
N GLU A 190 -12.16 -16.52 5.79
CA GLU A 190 -11.16 -16.55 6.86
C GLU A 190 -11.53 -17.55 7.96
N GLU A 191 -12.79 -17.58 8.41
CA GLU A 191 -13.25 -18.56 9.40
C GLU A 191 -13.14 -19.99 8.87
N PHE A 192 -13.52 -20.24 7.61
CA PHE A 192 -13.40 -21.54 6.94
C PHE A 192 -11.94 -21.99 6.84
N LEU A 193 -11.03 -21.10 6.46
CA LEU A 193 -9.60 -21.38 6.41
C LEU A 193 -9.05 -21.80 7.77
N LEU A 194 -9.37 -21.03 8.82
CA LEU A 194 -8.91 -21.30 10.18
C LEU A 194 -9.48 -22.61 10.72
N GLY A 195 -10.75 -22.91 10.43
CA GLY A 195 -11.37 -24.19 10.75
C GLY A 195 -10.69 -25.37 10.04
N CYS A 196 -10.40 -25.24 8.73
CA CYS A 196 -9.70 -26.27 7.96
C CYS A 196 -8.31 -26.60 8.53
N ILE A 197 -7.55 -25.57 8.91
CA ILE A 197 -6.21 -25.73 9.50
C ILE A 197 -6.30 -26.31 10.92
N SER A 198 -7.29 -25.89 11.71
CA SER A 198 -7.47 -26.38 13.08
C SER A 198 -7.89 -27.86 13.11
N ALA A 199 -8.75 -28.28 12.18
CA ALA A 199 -9.18 -29.67 12.05
C ALA A 199 -8.09 -30.58 11.48
N ARG A 200 -7.29 -30.07 10.53
CA ARG A 200 -6.21 -30.81 9.85
C ARG A 200 -4.93 -29.97 9.80
N PRO A 201 -4.11 -29.98 10.88
CA PRO A 201 -2.89 -29.18 11.01
C PRO A 201 -1.86 -29.34 9.89
N GLU A 202 -1.85 -30.48 9.20
CA GLU A 202 -0.98 -30.75 8.06
C GLU A 202 -1.22 -29.79 6.89
N GLN A 203 -2.45 -29.30 6.72
CA GLN A 203 -2.81 -28.36 5.65
C GLN A 203 -2.17 -26.98 5.81
N LEU A 204 -1.63 -26.67 7.00
CA LEU A 204 -0.89 -25.44 7.21
C LEU A 204 0.34 -25.36 6.28
N LEU A 205 0.95 -26.50 5.97
CA LEU A 205 2.13 -26.59 5.12
C LEU A 205 1.85 -26.20 3.66
N ASP A 206 0.59 -26.27 3.24
CA ASP A 206 0.15 -25.94 1.89
C ASP A 206 0.02 -24.42 1.70
N VAL A 207 -0.28 -23.68 2.78
CA VAL A 207 -0.54 -22.22 2.74
C VAL A 207 0.61 -21.37 3.28
N VAL A 208 1.41 -21.87 4.23
CA VAL A 208 2.43 -21.08 4.96
C VAL A 208 3.52 -20.47 4.05
N GLY A 209 3.71 -21.01 2.85
CA GLY A 209 4.70 -20.52 1.89
C GLY A 209 4.35 -19.17 1.26
N TRP A 210 3.08 -18.78 1.26
CA TRP A 210 2.59 -17.60 0.53
C TRP A 210 1.56 -16.78 1.33
N LEU A 211 0.74 -17.42 2.17
CA LEU A 211 -0.20 -16.74 3.07
C LEU A 211 0.52 -16.20 4.31
N HIS A 212 0.29 -14.93 4.63
CA HIS A 212 0.84 -14.28 5.81
C HIS A 212 -0.27 -13.84 6.77
N PRO A 213 0.04 -13.66 8.06
CA PRO A 213 -0.94 -13.14 9.02
C PRO A 213 -1.52 -11.76 8.62
N GLY A 214 -0.76 -10.96 7.86
CA GLY A 214 -1.22 -9.66 7.36
C GLY A 214 -2.33 -9.73 6.30
N ASP A 215 -2.61 -10.92 5.75
CA ASP A 215 -3.62 -11.10 4.71
C ASP A 215 -5.03 -11.27 5.26
N PHE A 216 -5.19 -11.50 6.56
CA PHE A 216 -6.48 -11.53 7.22
C PHE A 216 -7.00 -10.10 7.44
N ALA A 217 -8.27 -9.87 7.10
CA ALA A 217 -8.98 -8.62 7.31
C ALA A 217 -9.34 -8.43 8.79
N ASP A 218 -9.76 -9.51 9.46
CA ASP A 218 -10.08 -9.48 10.88
C ASP A 218 -8.81 -9.63 11.73
N ALA A 219 -8.61 -8.68 12.63
CA ALA A 219 -7.46 -8.68 13.54
C ALA A 219 -7.45 -9.90 14.46
N GLY A 220 -8.61 -10.45 14.81
CA GLY A 220 -8.72 -11.68 15.58
C GLY A 220 -8.33 -12.91 14.78
N HIS A 221 -8.83 -13.07 13.56
CA HIS A 221 -8.44 -14.16 12.65
C HIS A 221 -6.93 -14.18 12.40
N GLN A 222 -6.32 -12.99 12.24
CA GLN A 222 -4.87 -12.84 12.19
C GLN A 222 -4.17 -13.45 13.44
N GLN A 223 -4.69 -13.24 14.65
CA GLN A 223 -4.08 -13.79 15.87
C GLN A 223 -4.29 -15.30 15.98
N ILE A 224 -5.43 -15.83 15.55
CA ILE A 224 -5.68 -17.28 15.50
C ILE A 224 -4.69 -17.93 14.52
N TYR A 225 -4.51 -17.37 13.32
CA TYR A 225 -3.53 -17.87 12.35
C TYR A 225 -2.10 -17.85 12.90
N ARG A 226 -1.71 -16.77 13.60
CA ARG A 226 -0.40 -16.69 14.29
C ARG A 226 -0.24 -17.74 15.39
N ALA A 227 -1.30 -18.03 16.14
CA ALA A 227 -1.29 -19.06 17.18
C ALA A 227 -1.10 -20.46 16.58
N LEU A 228 -1.87 -20.80 15.53
CA LEU A 228 -1.74 -22.04 14.77
C LEU A 228 -0.30 -22.23 14.25
N GLY A 229 0.28 -21.19 13.62
CA GLY A 229 1.65 -21.23 13.11
C GLY A 229 2.70 -21.47 14.21
N ALA A 230 2.53 -20.90 15.39
CA ALA A 230 3.48 -21.09 16.50
C ALA A 230 3.34 -22.45 17.21
N LEU A 231 2.14 -23.01 17.29
CA LEU A 231 1.95 -24.38 17.77
C LEU A 231 2.61 -25.36 16.80
N HIS A 232 2.32 -25.21 15.50
CA HIS A 232 2.91 -26.04 14.45
C HIS A 232 4.44 -25.99 14.45
N HIS A 233 5.03 -24.79 14.51
CA HIS A 233 6.49 -24.62 14.55
C HIS A 233 7.13 -25.28 15.78
N ARG A 234 6.42 -25.37 16.92
CA ARG A 234 6.92 -26.04 18.13
C ARG A 234 6.66 -27.56 18.14
N GLY A 235 5.90 -28.08 17.18
CA GLY A 235 5.42 -29.46 17.18
C GLY A 235 4.46 -29.74 18.34
N GLU A 236 3.78 -28.72 18.86
CA GLU A 236 2.75 -28.88 19.88
C GLU A 236 1.44 -29.32 19.21
N PRO A 237 0.62 -30.15 19.89
CA PRO A 237 -0.68 -30.55 19.36
C PRO A 237 -1.56 -29.31 19.14
N ILE A 238 -2.31 -29.31 18.04
CA ILE A 238 -3.25 -28.25 17.69
C ILE A 238 -4.66 -28.76 17.93
N ASP A 239 -5.36 -28.07 18.82
CA ASP A 239 -6.77 -28.23 19.16
C ASP A 239 -7.32 -26.88 19.64
N GLN A 240 -8.63 -26.77 19.79
CA GLN A 240 -9.30 -25.52 20.19
C GLN A 240 -8.76 -24.92 21.51
N LEU A 241 -8.37 -25.75 22.49
CA LEU A 241 -7.86 -25.26 23.78
C LEU A 241 -6.41 -24.82 23.69
N THR A 242 -5.58 -25.53 22.94
CA THR A 242 -4.19 -25.13 22.71
C THR A 242 -4.11 -23.83 21.91
N VAL A 243 -4.97 -23.65 20.90
CA VAL A 243 -5.09 -22.38 20.16
C VAL A 243 -5.56 -21.25 21.08
N LEU A 244 -6.61 -21.46 21.87
CA LEU A 244 -7.11 -20.49 22.85
C LEU A 244 -6.03 -20.08 23.87
N TRP A 245 -5.25 -21.04 24.35
CA TRP A 245 -4.16 -20.78 25.27
C TRP A 245 -3.07 -19.91 24.65
N GLU A 246 -2.71 -20.18 23.39
CA GLU A 246 -1.71 -19.38 22.69
C GLU A 246 -2.19 -17.99 22.31
N THR A 247 -3.48 -17.80 21.96
CA THR A 247 -4.05 -16.47 21.74
C THR A 247 -4.08 -15.65 23.03
N GLN A 248 -4.41 -16.27 24.18
CA GLN A 248 -4.30 -15.65 25.51
C GLN A 248 -2.85 -15.24 25.82
N ARG A 249 -1.88 -16.14 25.63
CA ARG A 249 -0.46 -15.87 25.91
C ARG A 249 0.08 -14.69 25.09
N ARG A 250 -0.45 -14.48 23.89
CA ARG A 250 -0.11 -13.37 22.99
C ARG A 250 -0.80 -12.06 23.33
N GLY A 251 -1.68 -12.05 24.34
CA GLY A 251 -2.42 -10.86 24.77
C GLY A 251 -3.71 -10.60 23.99
N ALA A 252 -4.05 -11.40 22.97
CA ALA A 252 -5.15 -11.08 22.05
C ALA A 252 -6.54 -11.06 22.72
N LEU A 253 -6.76 -11.87 23.76
CA LEU A 253 -7.99 -11.85 24.56
C LEU A 253 -7.98 -10.72 25.61
N SER A 254 -6.78 -10.32 26.09
CA SER A 254 -6.63 -9.25 27.08
C SER A 254 -6.81 -7.86 26.44
N ASP A 255 -6.39 -7.73 25.18
CA ASP A 255 -6.50 -6.51 24.38
C ASP A 255 -7.92 -6.32 23.80
N GLY A 256 -8.85 -7.26 24.06
CA GLY A 256 -10.22 -7.22 23.55
C GLY A 256 -10.34 -7.41 22.03
N THR A 257 -9.28 -7.89 21.37
CA THR A 257 -9.28 -8.16 19.92
C THR A 257 -10.06 -9.43 19.59
N LEU A 258 -10.12 -10.38 20.52
CA LEU A 258 -10.77 -11.68 20.39
C LEU A 258 -11.52 -12.05 21.67
N ASP A 259 -12.62 -12.75 21.49
CA ASP A 259 -13.35 -13.41 22.58
C ASP A 259 -13.04 -14.91 22.61
N ALA A 260 -12.99 -15.49 23.80
CA ALA A 260 -12.69 -16.91 23.97
C ALA A 260 -13.71 -17.80 23.24
N GLU A 261 -15.00 -17.45 23.28
CA GLU A 261 -16.06 -18.17 22.56
C GLU A 261 -15.86 -18.14 21.05
N ARG A 262 -15.39 -17.01 20.50
CA ARG A 262 -15.11 -16.88 19.06
C ARG A 262 -13.98 -17.80 18.64
N VAL A 263 -12.89 -17.88 19.43
CA VAL A 263 -11.78 -18.80 19.15
C VAL A 263 -12.24 -20.25 19.18
N LEU A 264 -12.99 -20.63 20.22
CA LEU A 264 -13.52 -22.00 20.36
C LEU A 264 -14.44 -22.37 19.20
N ARG A 265 -15.34 -21.47 18.79
CA ARG A 265 -16.25 -21.69 17.66
C ARG A 265 -15.50 -21.90 16.34
N ILE A 266 -14.52 -21.04 16.03
CA ILE A 266 -13.77 -21.13 14.77
C ILE A 266 -12.90 -22.39 14.72
N CYS A 267 -12.34 -22.80 15.87
CA CYS A 267 -11.44 -23.95 15.97
C CYS A 267 -12.15 -25.26 16.31
N ASP A 268 -13.48 -25.29 16.34
CA ASP A 268 -14.24 -26.50 16.65
C ASP A 268 -14.01 -27.53 15.54
N PRO A 269 -13.46 -28.73 15.87
CA PRO A 269 -13.16 -29.76 14.88
C PRO A 269 -14.40 -30.32 14.18
N LEU A 270 -15.60 -30.12 14.75
CA LEU A 270 -16.86 -30.52 14.12
C LEU A 270 -17.40 -29.49 13.13
N SER A 271 -16.86 -28.27 13.16
CA SER A 271 -17.52 -27.14 12.52
C SER A 271 -17.37 -27.16 11.00
N LEU A 272 -16.25 -27.58 10.38
CA LEU A 272 -16.13 -27.75 8.91
C LEU A 272 -14.92 -28.62 8.49
N SER A 273 -15.06 -29.33 7.36
CA SER A 273 -13.96 -30.00 6.64
C SER A 273 -13.88 -29.47 5.22
N GLY A 274 -12.73 -28.92 4.84
CA GLY A 274 -12.47 -28.37 3.52
C GLY A 274 -10.97 -28.38 3.18
N VAL A 275 -10.62 -27.79 2.06
CA VAL A 275 -9.24 -27.65 1.58
C VAL A 275 -8.72 -26.27 1.95
N ALA A 276 -7.71 -26.20 2.82
CA ALA A 276 -7.17 -24.92 3.30
C ALA A 276 -6.56 -24.08 2.15
N GLU A 277 -6.00 -24.72 1.13
CA GLU A 277 -5.41 -24.04 -0.04
C GLU A 277 -6.44 -23.14 -0.74
N HIS A 278 -7.65 -23.66 -1.00
CA HIS A 278 -8.72 -22.91 -1.68
C HIS A 278 -9.14 -21.65 -0.90
N PHE A 279 -9.43 -21.78 0.40
CA PHE A 279 -9.79 -20.62 1.22
C PHE A 279 -8.60 -19.69 1.45
N GLY A 280 -7.38 -20.22 1.51
CA GLY A 280 -6.16 -19.42 1.54
C GLY A 280 -6.03 -18.53 0.32
N GLU A 281 -6.33 -19.05 -0.88
CA GLU A 281 -6.30 -18.27 -2.12
C GLU A 281 -7.32 -17.12 -2.05
N GLN A 282 -8.54 -17.39 -1.59
CA GLN A 282 -9.57 -16.35 -1.42
C GLN A 282 -9.11 -15.26 -0.43
N VAL A 283 -8.51 -15.64 0.70
CA VAL A 283 -7.98 -14.69 1.69
C VAL A 283 -6.87 -13.81 1.09
N VAL A 284 -5.95 -14.38 0.29
CA VAL A 284 -4.91 -13.59 -0.38
C VAL A 284 -5.46 -12.71 -1.50
N GLN A 285 -6.47 -13.17 -2.24
CA GLN A 285 -7.17 -12.33 -3.22
C GLN A 285 -7.84 -11.13 -2.55
N ALA A 286 -8.55 -11.36 -1.43
CA ALA A 286 -9.14 -10.29 -0.64
C ALA A 286 -8.06 -9.33 -0.08
N SER A 287 -6.93 -9.87 0.39
CA SER A 287 -5.76 -9.07 0.82
C SER A 287 -5.21 -8.19 -0.30
N LEU A 288 -5.12 -8.72 -1.52
CA LEU A 288 -4.66 -7.99 -2.71
C LEU A 288 -5.56 -6.79 -2.98
N VAL A 289 -6.87 -7.01 -3.00
CA VAL A 289 -7.86 -5.96 -3.24
C VAL A 289 -7.81 -4.88 -2.16
N ARG A 290 -7.74 -5.26 -0.88
CA ARG A 290 -7.61 -4.30 0.24
C ARG A 290 -6.31 -3.51 0.15
N THR A 291 -5.20 -4.17 -0.14
CA THR A 291 -3.89 -3.55 -0.29
C THR A 291 -3.87 -2.59 -1.47
N ALA A 292 -4.44 -2.98 -2.62
CA ALA A 292 -4.57 -2.12 -3.80
C ALA A 292 -5.39 -0.88 -3.49
N ALA A 293 -6.53 -1.03 -2.80
CA ALA A 293 -7.36 0.10 -2.42
C ALA A 293 -6.62 1.06 -1.48
N ALA A 294 -5.77 0.54 -0.57
CA ALA A 294 -4.94 1.36 0.33
C ALA A 294 -3.80 2.07 -0.41
N SER A 295 -3.01 1.34 -1.21
CA SER A 295 -1.94 1.91 -2.04
C SER A 295 -2.47 2.98 -2.99
N ALA A 296 -3.62 2.75 -3.63
CA ALA A 296 -4.23 3.73 -4.53
C ALA A 296 -4.63 5.03 -3.81
N ARG A 297 -5.14 4.95 -2.57
CA ARG A 297 -5.43 6.14 -1.77
C ARG A 297 -4.15 6.90 -1.40
N GLN A 298 -3.12 6.18 -0.97
CA GLN A 298 -1.84 6.80 -0.62
C GLN A 298 -1.18 7.48 -1.83
N VAL A 299 -1.19 6.84 -3.00
CA VAL A 299 -0.67 7.43 -4.26
C VAL A 299 -1.48 8.67 -4.64
N ARG A 300 -2.80 8.66 -4.45
CA ARG A 300 -3.66 9.82 -4.69
C ARG A 300 -3.34 10.95 -3.72
N GLU A 301 -3.23 10.68 -2.43
CA GLU A 301 -2.87 11.69 -1.42
C GLU A 301 -1.53 12.35 -1.74
N LEU A 302 -0.54 11.57 -2.18
CA LEU A 302 0.74 12.07 -2.68
C LEU A 302 0.57 12.95 -3.91
N ALA A 303 -0.25 12.54 -4.88
CA ALA A 303 -0.46 13.30 -6.11
C ALA A 303 -1.28 14.58 -5.92
N ASP A 304 -2.17 14.61 -4.92
CA ASP A 304 -2.96 15.78 -4.56
C ASP A 304 -2.11 16.84 -3.81
N ASP A 305 -0.92 16.49 -3.30
CA ASP A 305 0.06 17.43 -2.73
C ASP A 305 0.90 18.11 -3.83
N GLU A 306 0.41 19.26 -4.32
CA GLU A 306 1.07 20.09 -5.34
C GLU A 306 2.46 20.62 -4.92
N SER A 307 2.87 20.49 -3.65
CA SER A 307 4.20 20.91 -3.19
C SER A 307 5.31 19.91 -3.51
N LEU A 308 4.94 18.67 -3.85
CA LEU A 308 5.89 17.61 -4.18
C LEU A 308 6.43 17.76 -5.60
N ALA A 309 7.75 17.81 -5.74
CA ALA A 309 8.37 17.75 -7.06
C ALA A 309 8.08 16.39 -7.74
N PRO A 310 7.88 16.32 -9.07
CA PRO A 310 7.48 15.09 -9.76
C PRO A 310 8.39 13.90 -9.51
N GLY A 311 9.70 14.09 -9.48
CA GLY A 311 10.65 13.00 -9.19
C GLY A 311 10.43 12.36 -7.82
N ARG A 312 10.12 13.17 -6.79
CA ARG A 312 9.80 12.66 -5.44
C ARG A 312 8.43 12.01 -5.41
N LEU A 313 7.43 12.63 -6.06
CA LEU A 313 6.09 12.06 -6.21
C LEU A 313 6.17 10.65 -6.81
N ILE A 314 6.88 10.49 -7.93
CA ILE A 314 7.04 9.21 -8.62
C ILE A 314 7.72 8.18 -7.71
N GLY A 315 8.83 8.55 -7.05
CA GLY A 315 9.53 7.65 -6.14
C GLY A 315 8.67 7.20 -4.94
N TYR A 316 7.88 8.11 -4.37
CA TYR A 316 6.97 7.81 -3.27
C TYR A 316 5.77 6.96 -3.72
N ALA A 317 5.24 7.21 -4.92
CA ALA A 317 4.16 6.42 -5.50
C ALA A 317 4.61 4.97 -5.78
N LEU A 318 5.82 4.79 -6.33
CA LEU A 318 6.42 3.46 -6.50
C LEU A 318 6.61 2.73 -5.17
N HIS A 319 7.05 3.44 -4.12
CA HIS A 319 7.15 2.85 -2.78
C HIS A 319 5.78 2.44 -2.22
N ALA A 320 4.74 3.25 -2.43
CA ALA A 320 3.38 2.95 -2.00
C ALA A 320 2.75 1.72 -2.70
N LEU A 321 3.22 1.37 -3.90
CA LEU A 321 2.81 0.16 -4.63
C LEU A 321 3.58 -1.10 -4.20
N GLY A 322 4.70 -0.98 -3.49
CA GLY A 322 5.51 -2.11 -3.06
C GLY A 322 4.74 -3.20 -2.29
N PRO A 323 3.89 -2.85 -1.29
CA PRO A 323 3.05 -3.84 -0.62
C PRO A 323 2.09 -4.59 -1.54
N LEU A 324 1.55 -3.91 -2.56
CA LEU A 324 0.66 -4.52 -3.54
C LEU A 324 1.42 -5.51 -4.44
N ASP A 325 2.62 -5.14 -4.88
CA ASP A 325 3.49 -6.02 -5.66
C ASP A 325 3.89 -7.29 -4.90
N GLU A 326 4.12 -7.15 -3.59
CA GLU A 326 4.40 -8.28 -2.70
C GLU A 326 3.22 -9.27 -2.65
N VAL A 327 2.01 -8.77 -2.39
CA VAL A 327 0.81 -9.62 -2.33
C VAL A 327 0.55 -10.28 -3.69
N ARG A 328 0.70 -9.53 -4.78
CA ARG A 328 0.54 -10.05 -6.16
C ARG A 328 1.51 -11.20 -6.46
N ARG A 329 2.77 -11.09 -6.04
CA ARG A 329 3.75 -12.17 -6.21
C ARG A 329 3.35 -13.41 -5.40
N ARG A 330 2.89 -13.23 -4.15
CA ARG A 330 2.43 -14.34 -3.30
C ARG A 330 1.20 -15.04 -3.88
N LEU A 331 0.26 -14.29 -4.47
CA LEU A 331 -0.90 -14.86 -5.16
C LEU A 331 -0.49 -15.70 -6.38
N ARG A 332 0.50 -15.27 -7.18
CA ARG A 332 1.00 -16.07 -8.32
C ARG A 332 1.59 -17.41 -7.88
N VAL A 333 2.26 -17.45 -6.73
CA VAL A 333 2.78 -18.68 -6.13
C VAL A 333 1.63 -19.58 -5.67
N ALA A 334 0.60 -19.01 -5.05
CA ALA A 334 -0.60 -19.74 -4.60
C ALA A 334 -1.32 -20.41 -5.78
N SER A 335 -1.61 -19.65 -6.85
CA SER A 335 -2.32 -20.15 -8.03
C SER A 335 -1.49 -21.05 -8.96
N GLY A 336 -0.28 -21.45 -8.55
CA GLY A 336 0.60 -22.36 -9.32
C GLY A 336 1.19 -21.78 -10.61
N ALA A 337 1.16 -20.46 -10.79
CA ALA A 337 1.63 -19.78 -12.01
C ALA A 337 3.16 -19.64 -12.11
N GLU A 338 3.89 -19.89 -11.01
CA GLU A 338 5.36 -19.87 -10.96
C GLU A 338 5.85 -21.03 -10.08
N PRO A 339 6.86 -21.83 -10.50
CA PRO A 339 7.37 -22.91 -9.67
C PRO A 339 8.01 -22.32 -8.40
N ALA A 340 7.62 -22.85 -7.24
CA ALA A 340 8.22 -22.48 -5.97
C ALA A 340 9.77 -22.58 -6.07
N PRO A 341 10.53 -21.60 -5.56
CA PRO A 341 11.98 -21.74 -5.46
C PRO A 341 12.29 -23.03 -4.70
N PRO A 342 13.37 -23.75 -5.06
CA PRO A 342 13.65 -25.06 -4.49
C PRO A 342 13.67 -24.96 -2.96
N ARG A 343 12.77 -25.68 -2.30
CA ARG A 343 12.75 -25.83 -0.85
C ARG A 343 14.16 -26.25 -0.44
N ARG A 344 14.88 -25.36 0.26
CA ARG A 344 16.08 -25.76 1.00
C ARG A 344 15.59 -26.74 2.05
N VAL A 345 15.77 -28.02 1.78
CA VAL A 345 15.59 -29.09 2.76
C VAL A 345 16.66 -28.86 3.82
N GLY A 346 16.33 -28.06 4.83
CA GLY A 346 17.04 -28.09 6.09
C GLY A 346 16.88 -29.50 6.68
N PRO A 347 17.89 -30.04 7.38
CA PRO A 347 17.85 -31.39 7.91
C PRO A 347 16.56 -31.58 8.72
N SER A 348 15.85 -32.67 8.39
CA SER A 348 14.65 -33.13 9.08
C SER A 348 14.82 -32.96 10.59
N ALA A 349 14.04 -32.05 11.18
CA ALA A 349 13.96 -31.92 12.62
C ALA A 349 13.35 -33.22 13.16
N ALA A 350 14.21 -34.13 13.59
CA ALA A 350 13.82 -35.29 14.37
C ALA A 350 12.88 -34.84 15.49
N ALA A 351 11.85 -35.65 15.76
CA ALA A 351 10.92 -35.44 16.85
C ALA A 351 11.67 -35.05 18.14
N PRO A 352 11.18 -34.03 18.90
CA PRO A 352 11.86 -33.61 20.11
C PRO A 352 11.96 -34.80 21.09
N PRO A 353 13.11 -34.97 21.76
CA PRO A 353 13.33 -36.13 22.64
C PRO A 353 12.28 -36.16 23.75
N ASP A 354 11.79 -37.36 24.08
CA ASP A 354 10.77 -37.65 25.11
C ASP A 354 11.05 -36.95 26.46
N ALA A 355 12.32 -36.67 26.76
CA ALA A 355 12.77 -35.91 27.91
C ALA A 355 12.16 -34.51 28.05
N ARG A 356 11.81 -33.82 26.95
CA ARG A 356 11.12 -32.50 27.00
C ARG A 356 9.62 -32.64 27.28
N ILE A 357 9.00 -33.73 26.84
CA ILE A 357 7.59 -34.06 27.09
C ILE A 357 7.42 -34.48 28.56
N ASP A 358 8.38 -35.21 29.12
CA ASP A 358 8.39 -35.59 30.54
C ASP A 358 8.70 -34.41 31.48
N ALA A 359 9.53 -33.45 31.04
CA ALA A 359 9.76 -32.19 31.76
C ALA A 359 8.53 -31.25 31.81
N ALA A 360 7.56 -31.44 30.89
CA ALA A 360 6.27 -30.78 30.93
C ALA A 360 5.28 -31.52 31.84
N ARG A 361 5.26 -32.86 31.83
CA ARG A 361 4.40 -33.69 32.69
C ARG A 361 4.74 -33.59 34.18
N SER A 362 6.00 -33.31 34.54
CA SER A 362 6.44 -33.18 35.93
C SER A 362 5.97 -31.90 36.62
N ARG A 363 5.63 -30.85 35.87
CA ARG A 363 5.11 -29.58 36.43
C ARG A 363 3.61 -29.61 36.74
N SER A 364 2.89 -30.64 36.26
CA SER A 364 1.44 -30.77 36.41
C SER A 364 1.02 -31.76 37.52
N ARG A 365 1.95 -32.30 38.31
CA ARG A 365 1.58 -33.08 39.49
C ARG A 365 1.30 -32.11 40.65
N PRO A 366 0.09 -32.10 41.25
CA PRO A 366 -0.14 -31.30 42.44
C PRO A 366 0.80 -31.79 43.53
N HIS A 367 1.55 -30.86 44.12
CA HIS A 367 2.36 -31.12 45.30
C HIS A 367 1.40 -31.53 46.42
N ALA A 368 1.37 -32.81 46.78
CA ALA A 368 0.63 -33.26 47.95
C ALA A 368 1.36 -32.71 49.18
N THR A 369 0.88 -31.59 49.71
CA THR A 369 1.31 -31.03 50.99
C THR A 369 0.93 -32.03 52.07
N THR A 370 1.87 -32.89 52.45
CA THR A 370 1.74 -33.74 53.63
C THR A 370 1.95 -32.85 54.85
N ALA A 371 0.84 -32.49 55.49
CA ALA A 371 0.83 -31.95 56.83
C ALA A 371 1.48 -32.97 57.78
N SER A 372 2.47 -32.53 58.54
CA SER A 372 3.05 -33.32 59.63
C SER A 372 3.02 -32.51 60.93
N ALA A 373 2.19 -32.96 61.85
CA ALA A 373 2.27 -32.75 63.30
C ALA A 373 1.23 -33.68 63.98
N PRO A 374 1.33 -34.04 65.28
CA PRO A 374 2.41 -33.79 66.25
C PRO A 374 2.86 -35.07 67.00
N ALA A 375 3.92 -34.98 67.80
CA ALA A 375 4.13 -35.89 68.94
C ALA A 375 4.72 -35.12 70.14
N THR A 376 3.97 -35.15 71.23
CA THR A 376 4.25 -34.58 72.55
C THR A 376 5.17 -35.50 73.34
N THR A 377 6.08 -34.97 74.18
CA THR A 377 6.08 -35.11 75.67
C THR A 377 7.48 -34.88 76.31
N ALA A 378 7.46 -34.11 77.42
CA ALA A 378 8.36 -34.06 78.58
C ALA A 378 9.67 -33.22 78.57
N ALA A 379 9.69 -32.26 79.50
CA ALA A 379 10.85 -31.54 80.06
C ALA A 379 11.51 -32.34 81.22
N PRO A 380 12.67 -31.92 81.79
CA PRO A 380 12.64 -30.86 82.82
C PRO A 380 13.86 -29.90 82.91
N ARG A 381 13.54 -28.64 83.31
CA ARG A 381 14.18 -27.67 84.24
C ARG A 381 15.72 -27.62 84.50
N SER A 382 16.31 -26.45 84.18
CA SER A 382 17.18 -25.48 84.94
C SER A 382 18.44 -25.95 85.72
N PRO A 383 19.49 -25.10 86.00
CA PRO A 383 19.49 -23.62 86.08
C PRO A 383 20.71 -22.86 85.46
N ALA A 384 20.64 -21.52 85.50
CA ALA A 384 21.68 -20.51 85.22
C ALA A 384 22.85 -20.56 86.26
N PRO A 385 23.96 -19.77 86.21
CA PRO A 385 24.14 -18.34 85.85
C PRO A 385 25.29 -18.13 84.82
N ASP A 386 25.72 -16.95 84.32
CA ASP A 386 26.05 -15.69 84.99
C ASP A 386 26.28 -14.55 83.97
N ARG A 387 26.06 -13.32 84.42
CA ARG A 387 26.35 -12.02 83.74
C ARG A 387 27.87 -11.73 83.80
N PRO A 388 28.48 -10.72 83.11
CA PRO A 388 28.02 -9.32 83.06
C PRO A 388 28.39 -8.41 81.84
N ILE A 389 27.51 -7.42 81.62
CA ILE A 389 27.75 -5.95 81.47
C ILE A 389 28.85 -5.42 80.51
N ARG A 390 28.40 -4.58 79.54
CA ARG A 390 28.84 -3.17 79.26
C ARG A 390 28.04 -2.65 78.05
N ARG A 391 27.00 -1.81 78.18
CA ARG A 391 26.95 -0.32 78.23
C ARG A 391 28.00 0.45 77.39
N SER A 392 27.52 0.94 76.22
CA SER A 392 27.46 2.37 75.80
C SER A 392 28.75 3.13 75.47
N PRO A 393 28.68 4.35 74.88
CA PRO A 393 27.84 4.86 73.79
C PRO A 393 28.62 5.69 72.74
N SER A 394 27.98 6.06 71.63
CA SER A 394 27.91 7.43 71.10
C SER A 394 26.84 7.52 70.02
#